data_AF-A0A8K9XKL2-F1
#
_entry.id   AF-A0A8K9XKL2-F1
#
_cell.length_a   1.000
_cell.length_b   1.000
_cell.length_c   1.000
_cell.angle_alpha   90.00
_cell.angle_beta   90.00
_cell.angle_gamma   90.00
#
_symmetry.space_group_name_H-M   'P 1'
#
loop_
_entity.id
_entity.type
_entity.pdbx_description
1 polymer ?
#
loop_
_entity_poly.entity_id
_entity_poly.type
_entity_poly.pdbx_seq_one_letter_code
_entity_poly.pdbx_strand_id
1 'polypeptide(L)'
;MVFVIVSLQHSQRTVPTVPVLWATQAQQRWASSLPMNTVVLFVPQQESWVVERMGRFHRILEPGLNILIPILDKIRYVQSLKEIVIDVPEQSAVSLDNVTLQIDGVLYLRILDPFKASYGVEDPEYAVTQLAQTTMRSELGKLTLDKVFRERETLNTNIVHSINQASDDWGIRCLRYEIKDIHVPPRVKESMQMQVEAERKKRATVLESEGHKEAAINVAEGRKQAQILASEGQKAEQINNAAGEANAVLAKAEAKAKAIRLLSEALAEQNGNAAASLSVAEQYVSAFSKLAKESNTILLPSNSGDISGMVTQVCLCFLSYLIMCDCTGHLPCLSLFFLFQNSNSIYFSLLFRLWLFMAAWPSKAQKI
;
A
#
# COMPACT_ATOMS: atom_id res chain seq x y z
N MET A 1 -96.72 -30.21 5.74
CA MET A 1 -96.55 -31.32 6.71
C MET A 1 -95.35 -32.12 6.22
N VAL A 2 -94.14 -31.83 6.69
CA VAL A 2 -93.46 -32.51 7.83
C VAL A 2 -92.69 -33.73 7.28
N PHE A 3 -91.40 -33.98 7.49
CA PHE A 3 -90.32 -33.40 8.30
C PHE A 3 -89.03 -34.01 7.69
N VAL A 4 -88.05 -33.22 7.25
CA VAL A 4 -86.68 -33.74 7.03
C VAL A 4 -85.94 -33.45 8.32
N ILE A 5 -85.68 -34.51 9.08
CA ILE A 5 -85.03 -34.46 10.38
C ILE A 5 -83.57 -34.04 10.17
N VAL A 6 -83.29 -32.77 10.48
CA VAL A 6 -81.95 -32.25 10.71
C VAL A 6 -81.45 -32.84 12.03
N SER A 7 -80.63 -33.88 11.94
CA SER A 7 -79.91 -34.42 13.10
C SER A 7 -78.70 -33.54 13.38
N LEU A 8 -78.84 -32.66 14.38
CA LEU A 8 -77.78 -31.88 15.00
C LEU A 8 -76.76 -32.82 15.65
N GLN A 9 -75.70 -33.18 14.92
CA GLN A 9 -74.52 -33.79 15.51
C GLN A 9 -73.62 -32.70 16.07
N HIS A 10 -73.69 -32.55 17.39
CA HIS A 10 -72.80 -31.75 18.21
C HIS A 10 -71.36 -32.22 17.98
N SER A 11 -70.61 -31.54 17.11
CA SER A 11 -69.19 -31.78 16.90
C SER A 11 -68.43 -31.30 18.12
N GLN A 12 -68.26 -32.19 19.10
CA GLN A 12 -67.25 -32.03 20.13
C GLN A 12 -65.89 -32.03 19.43
N ARG A 13 -65.32 -30.85 19.20
CA ARG A 13 -63.90 -30.70 18.86
C ARG A 13 -63.10 -31.14 20.08
N THR A 14 -62.77 -32.42 20.12
CA THR A 14 -61.68 -32.94 20.93
C THR A 14 -60.41 -32.22 20.49
N VAL A 15 -59.90 -31.32 21.31
CA VAL A 15 -58.57 -30.74 21.14
C VAL A 15 -57.57 -31.91 21.11
N PRO A 16 -56.84 -32.15 20.01
CA PRO A 16 -55.84 -33.20 20.02
C PRO A 16 -54.71 -32.76 20.97
N THR A 17 -54.54 -33.50 22.05
CA THR A 17 -53.38 -33.40 22.93
C THR A 17 -52.16 -33.87 22.15
N VAL A 18 -51.40 -32.93 21.61
CA VAL A 18 -50.10 -33.21 20.99
C VAL A 18 -49.11 -33.59 22.10
N PRO A 19 -48.40 -34.73 22.01
CA PRO A 19 -47.42 -35.13 23.00
C PRO A 19 -46.23 -34.15 23.03
N VAL A 20 -45.88 -33.71 24.23
CA VAL A 20 -44.94 -32.61 24.57
C VAL A 20 -43.47 -33.01 24.38
N LEU A 21 -43.07 -33.53 23.22
CA LEU A 21 -41.68 -33.99 23.02
C LEU A 21 -40.89 -33.28 21.92
N TRP A 22 -41.50 -32.43 21.10
CA TRP A 22 -40.77 -31.73 20.03
C TRP A 22 -41.34 -30.34 19.76
N ALA A 23 -41.57 -29.57 20.83
CA ALA A 23 -41.63 -28.12 20.71
C ALA A 23 -40.19 -27.61 20.60
N THR A 24 -39.89 -26.85 19.55
CA THR A 24 -38.64 -26.12 19.39
C THR A 24 -38.28 -25.36 20.67
N GLN A 25 -37.01 -25.40 21.05
CA GLN A 25 -36.42 -24.81 22.27
C GLN A 25 -36.54 -23.27 22.39
N ALA A 26 -37.29 -22.61 21.50
CA ALA A 26 -37.49 -21.17 21.51
C ALA A 26 -38.53 -20.79 22.58
N GLN A 27 -38.01 -20.36 23.72
CA GLN A 27 -38.69 -19.55 24.74
C GLN A 27 -40.04 -20.07 25.24
N GLN A 28 -39.99 -21.20 25.96
CA GLN A 28 -40.90 -21.34 27.07
C GLN A 28 -40.54 -20.26 28.09
N ARG A 29 -41.30 -19.16 28.11
CA ARG A 29 -41.47 -18.28 29.28
C ARG A 29 -41.50 -19.21 30.46
N TRP A 30 -40.48 -19.15 31.34
CA TRP A 30 -40.40 -20.06 32.47
C TRP A 30 -41.74 -19.98 33.17
N ALA A 31 -42.55 -21.03 33.02
CA ALA A 31 -43.78 -21.19 33.77
C ALA A 31 -43.32 -21.47 35.20
N SER A 32 -42.76 -20.44 35.85
CA SER A 32 -42.71 -20.39 37.29
C SER A 32 -44.17 -20.52 37.68
N SER A 33 -44.49 -21.62 38.35
CA SER A 33 -45.77 -21.77 39.02
C SER A 33 -46.04 -20.45 39.74
N LEU A 34 -47.14 -19.78 39.40
CA LEU A 34 -47.46 -18.48 40.00
C LEU A 34 -47.35 -18.63 41.53
N PRO A 35 -46.53 -17.81 42.20
CA PRO A 35 -46.26 -17.99 43.61
C PRO A 35 -47.57 -17.91 44.40
N MET A 36 -47.75 -18.86 45.32
CA MET A 36 -48.95 -18.92 46.15
C MET A 36 -48.93 -17.78 47.17
N ASN A 37 -50.06 -17.06 47.30
CA ASN A 37 -50.16 -15.93 48.21
C ASN A 37 -50.11 -16.41 49.67
N THR A 38 -48.99 -16.17 50.35
CA THR A 38 -48.72 -16.61 51.74
C THR A 38 -48.77 -15.43 52.72
N VAL A 39 -49.55 -14.38 52.44
CA VAL A 39 -49.66 -13.11 53.21
C VAL A 39 -48.41 -12.25 53.13
N VAL A 40 -47.25 -12.81 53.47
CA VAL A 40 -45.94 -12.16 53.35
C VAL A 40 -45.21 -12.77 52.16
N LEU A 41 -44.82 -11.93 51.22
CA LEU A 41 -44.15 -12.34 50.00
C LEU A 41 -42.85 -11.55 49.81
N PHE A 42 -41.83 -12.25 49.38
CA PHE A 42 -40.54 -11.68 49.01
C PHE A 42 -40.46 -11.69 47.49
N VAL A 43 -40.52 -10.51 46.89
CA VAL A 43 -40.33 -10.35 45.45
C VAL A 43 -38.82 -10.30 45.19
N PRO A 44 -38.27 -11.21 44.38
CA PRO A 44 -36.84 -11.22 44.08
C PRO A 44 -36.44 -10.01 43.24
N GLN A 45 -35.15 -9.68 43.27
CA GLN A 45 -34.61 -8.56 42.50
C GLN A 45 -34.79 -8.79 41.00
N GLN A 46 -35.08 -7.71 40.25
CA GLN A 46 -35.33 -7.75 38.79
C GLN A 46 -36.57 -8.57 38.39
N GLU A 47 -37.53 -8.75 39.30
CA GLU A 47 -38.86 -9.22 39.00
C GLU A 47 -39.91 -8.22 39.46
N SER A 48 -41.05 -8.23 38.77
CA SER A 48 -42.21 -7.41 39.11
C SER A 48 -43.46 -8.26 39.01
N TRP A 49 -44.25 -8.26 40.08
CA TRP A 49 -45.46 -9.07 40.16
C TRP A 49 -46.70 -8.18 40.07
N VAL A 50 -47.62 -8.54 39.18
CA VAL A 50 -48.87 -7.80 38.95
C VAL A 50 -50.00 -8.47 39.75
N VAL A 51 -50.62 -7.70 40.62
CA VAL A 51 -51.65 -8.17 41.55
C VAL A 51 -53.03 -7.66 41.15
N GLU A 52 -53.99 -8.58 41.15
CA GLU A 52 -55.42 -8.32 40.97
C GLU A 52 -56.16 -8.49 42.29
N ARG A 53 -57.08 -7.57 42.59
CA ARG A 53 -58.04 -7.68 43.68
C ARG A 53 -59.43 -7.89 43.10
N MET A 54 -60.04 -9.03 43.41
CA MET A 54 -61.37 -9.40 42.89
C MET A 54 -61.49 -9.25 41.35
N GLY A 55 -60.41 -9.52 40.61
CA GLY A 55 -60.36 -9.42 39.15
C GLY A 55 -60.09 -8.02 38.59
N ARG A 56 -59.88 -7.00 39.42
CA ARG A 56 -59.41 -5.67 38.99
C ARG A 56 -57.92 -5.50 39.31
N PHE A 57 -57.18 -4.84 38.43
CA PHE A 57 -55.82 -4.40 38.73
C PHE A 57 -55.78 -3.57 40.03
N HIS A 58 -54.88 -3.92 40.95
CA HIS A 58 -54.72 -3.23 42.22
C HIS A 58 -53.37 -2.48 42.29
N ARG A 59 -52.25 -3.19 42.18
CA ARG A 59 -50.90 -2.61 42.20
C ARG A 59 -49.84 -3.55 41.63
N ILE A 60 -48.68 -2.97 41.32
CA ILE A 60 -47.46 -3.68 40.94
C ILE A 60 -46.59 -3.82 42.20
N LEU A 61 -46.02 -5.01 42.43
CA LEU A 61 -45.10 -5.25 43.54
C LEU A 61 -43.66 -5.08 43.08
N GLU A 62 -42.96 -4.16 43.72
CA GLU A 62 -41.52 -3.93 43.55
C GLU A 62 -40.70 -4.93 44.38
N PRO A 63 -39.40 -5.12 44.06
CA PRO A 63 -38.51 -6.01 44.79
C PRO A 63 -38.48 -5.72 46.30
N GLY A 64 -38.54 -6.77 47.12
CA GLY A 64 -38.53 -6.66 48.58
C GLY A 64 -39.75 -7.27 49.25
N LEU A 65 -40.00 -6.85 50.50
CA LEU A 65 -41.06 -7.37 51.34
C LEU A 65 -42.40 -6.72 50.97
N ASN A 66 -43.36 -7.54 50.58
CA ASN A 66 -44.70 -7.12 50.22
C ASN A 66 -45.74 -7.91 51.02
N ILE A 67 -46.77 -7.22 51.51
CA ILE A 67 -47.88 -7.82 52.28
C ILE A 67 -49.12 -7.84 51.40
N LEU A 68 -49.73 -9.01 51.23
CA LEU A 68 -50.97 -9.21 50.48
C LEU A 68 -52.03 -9.87 51.37
N ILE A 69 -53.30 -9.60 51.07
CA ILE A 69 -54.41 -10.25 51.78
C ILE A 69 -54.73 -11.56 51.04
N PRO A 70 -54.53 -12.74 51.66
CA PRO A 70 -54.89 -14.01 51.05
C PRO A 70 -56.40 -14.02 50.75
N ILE A 71 -56.82 -14.69 49.68
CA ILE A 71 -58.21 -14.75 49.15
C ILE A 71 -58.61 -13.52 48.32
N LEU A 72 -58.36 -12.30 48.80
CA LEU A 72 -58.75 -11.07 48.07
C LEU A 72 -57.78 -10.72 46.95
N ASP A 73 -56.48 -10.82 47.22
CA ASP A 73 -55.42 -10.45 46.30
C ASP A 73 -54.83 -11.71 45.63
N LYS A 74 -54.77 -11.70 44.30
CA LYS A 74 -54.23 -12.79 43.48
C LYS A 74 -53.12 -12.26 42.58
N ILE A 75 -51.98 -12.95 42.56
CA ILE A 75 -50.87 -12.67 41.64
C ILE A 75 -51.23 -13.31 40.29
N ARG A 76 -51.39 -12.48 39.26
CA ARG A 76 -51.81 -12.96 37.93
C ARG A 76 -50.63 -13.08 36.97
N TYR A 77 -49.73 -12.12 36.99
CA TYR A 77 -48.58 -12.06 36.09
C TYR A 77 -47.29 -11.82 36.87
N VAL A 78 -46.24 -12.55 36.49
CA VAL A 78 -44.87 -12.36 36.97
C VAL A 78 -44.04 -11.97 35.76
N GLN A 79 -43.48 -10.76 35.78
CA GLN A 79 -42.65 -10.25 34.70
C GLN A 79 -41.19 -10.12 35.18
N SER A 80 -40.28 -10.65 34.38
CA SER A 80 -38.84 -10.42 34.57
C SER A 80 -38.45 -9.08 33.95
N LEU A 81 -37.75 -8.24 34.71
CA LEU A 81 -37.19 -6.95 34.24
C LEU A 81 -35.79 -7.10 33.62
N LYS A 82 -35.28 -8.34 33.60
CA LYS A 82 -34.00 -8.68 32.98
C LYS A 82 -34.10 -8.53 31.46
N GLU A 83 -32.96 -8.32 30.82
CA GLU A 83 -32.86 -8.34 29.37
C GLU A 83 -33.13 -9.76 28.87
N ILE A 84 -34.02 -9.87 27.90
CA ILE A 84 -34.36 -11.13 27.23
C ILE A 84 -33.90 -11.06 25.79
N VAL A 85 -33.50 -12.22 25.27
CA VAL A 85 -33.02 -12.39 23.89
C VAL A 85 -34.06 -13.22 23.15
N ILE A 86 -34.55 -12.71 22.03
CA ILE A 86 -35.52 -13.39 21.16
C ILE A 86 -34.94 -13.48 19.75
N ASP A 87 -34.95 -14.70 19.21
CA ASP A 87 -34.58 -14.94 17.82
C ASP A 87 -35.73 -14.58 16.89
N VAL A 88 -35.45 -13.76 15.88
CA VAL A 88 -36.38 -13.45 14.79
C VAL A 88 -36.21 -14.50 13.70
N PRO A 89 -37.28 -15.24 13.34
CA PRO A 89 -37.19 -16.27 12.32
C PRO A 89 -36.86 -15.67 10.95
N GLU A 90 -36.13 -16.45 10.13
CA GLU A 90 -35.69 -16.04 8.81
C GLU A 90 -36.86 -15.55 7.92
N GLN A 91 -36.69 -14.39 7.29
CA GLN A 91 -37.67 -13.79 6.40
C GLN A 91 -37.09 -13.56 5.01
N SER A 92 -37.89 -13.87 3.99
CA SER A 92 -37.60 -13.44 2.61
C SER A 92 -38.09 -12.01 2.40
N ALA A 93 -37.21 -11.17 1.86
CA ALA A 93 -37.50 -9.79 1.48
C ALA A 93 -36.78 -9.43 0.18
N VAL A 94 -37.30 -8.40 -0.51
CA VAL A 94 -36.77 -7.93 -1.80
C VAL A 94 -36.14 -6.57 -1.57
N SER A 95 -34.87 -6.42 -1.97
CA SER A 95 -34.15 -5.14 -1.91
C SER A 95 -34.62 -4.18 -3.01
N LEU A 96 -34.17 -2.92 -2.96
CA LEU A 96 -34.43 -1.92 -4.01
C LEU A 96 -33.95 -2.39 -5.40
N ASP A 97 -32.87 -3.17 -5.46
CA ASP A 97 -32.32 -3.73 -6.71
C ASP A 97 -33.08 -4.96 -7.23
N ASN A 98 -34.27 -5.25 -6.69
CA ASN A 98 -35.10 -6.40 -7.06
C ASN A 98 -34.39 -7.77 -6.86
N VAL A 99 -33.50 -7.86 -5.88
CA VAL A 99 -32.86 -9.10 -5.45
C VAL A 99 -33.63 -9.64 -4.26
N THR A 100 -33.99 -10.92 -4.30
CA THR A 100 -34.54 -11.64 -3.15
C THR A 100 -33.40 -12.03 -2.22
N LEU A 101 -33.54 -11.72 -0.94
CA LEU A 101 -32.62 -12.15 0.09
C LEU A 101 -33.37 -12.64 1.33
N GLN A 102 -32.74 -13.55 2.07
CA GLN A 102 -33.26 -14.07 3.32
C GLN A 102 -32.40 -13.53 4.46
N ILE A 103 -33.05 -13.00 5.49
CA ILE A 103 -32.39 -12.39 6.64
C ILE A 103 -33.01 -12.94 7.92
N ASP A 104 -32.17 -13.30 8.88
CA ASP A 104 -32.54 -13.53 10.27
C ASP A 104 -31.85 -12.52 11.20
N GLY A 105 -32.29 -12.46 12.45
CA GLY A 105 -31.77 -11.53 13.42
C GLY A 105 -32.18 -11.86 14.83
N VAL A 106 -31.64 -11.10 15.77
CA VAL A 106 -31.85 -11.28 17.20
C VAL A 106 -32.27 -9.95 17.83
N LEU A 107 -33.32 -10.00 18.63
CA LEU A 107 -33.86 -8.88 19.39
C LEU A 107 -33.44 -8.98 20.84
N TYR A 108 -32.98 -7.87 21.40
CA TYR A 108 -32.72 -7.74 22.83
C TYR A 108 -33.73 -6.79 23.43
N LEU A 109 -34.63 -7.33 24.26
CA LEU A 109 -35.75 -6.61 24.81
C LEU A 109 -35.63 -6.48 26.34
N ARG A 110 -36.22 -5.43 26.89
CA ARG A 110 -36.43 -5.28 28.33
C ARG A 110 -37.84 -4.73 28.58
N ILE A 111 -38.53 -5.32 29.54
CA ILE A 111 -39.80 -4.80 30.06
C ILE A 111 -39.50 -3.58 30.95
N LEU A 112 -40.12 -2.45 30.65
CA LEU A 112 -40.04 -1.23 31.46
C LEU A 112 -41.28 -1.02 32.31
N ASP A 113 -42.46 -1.28 31.74
CA ASP A 113 -43.74 -1.15 32.43
C ASP A 113 -44.45 -2.51 32.50
N PRO A 114 -44.40 -3.20 33.66
CA PRO A 114 -45.04 -4.50 33.87
C PRO A 114 -46.55 -4.47 33.72
N PHE A 115 -47.21 -3.32 33.96
CA PHE A 115 -48.65 -3.19 33.81
C PHE A 115 -49.04 -3.21 32.34
N LYS A 116 -48.41 -2.35 31.53
CA LYS A 116 -48.63 -2.33 30.07
C LYS A 116 -48.24 -3.66 29.42
N ALA A 117 -47.13 -4.27 29.83
CA ALA A 117 -46.70 -5.56 29.28
C ALA A 117 -47.65 -6.72 29.60
N SER A 118 -48.43 -6.63 30.68
CA SER A 118 -49.35 -7.70 31.10
C SER A 118 -50.78 -7.51 30.58
N TYR A 119 -51.21 -6.27 30.37
CA TYR A 119 -52.59 -5.96 29.94
C TYR A 119 -52.69 -5.34 28.54
N GLY A 120 -51.59 -4.84 27.98
CA GLY A 120 -51.58 -4.17 26.68
C GLY A 120 -51.72 -5.14 25.50
N VAL A 121 -51.14 -6.34 25.61
CA VAL A 121 -51.21 -7.39 24.59
C VAL A 121 -51.09 -8.77 25.24
N GLU A 122 -51.68 -9.80 24.63
CA GLU A 122 -51.71 -11.16 25.16
C GLU A 122 -50.30 -11.78 25.30
N ASP A 123 -49.51 -11.69 24.24
CA ASP A 123 -48.10 -12.07 24.23
C ASP A 123 -47.24 -10.92 23.65
N PRO A 124 -46.55 -10.17 24.51
CA PRO A 124 -45.82 -9.00 24.07
C PRO A 124 -44.49 -9.37 23.38
N GLU A 125 -43.90 -10.52 23.70
CA GLU A 125 -42.67 -11.01 23.04
C GLU A 125 -42.98 -11.39 21.59
N TYR A 126 -44.08 -12.13 21.38
CA TYR A 126 -44.54 -12.48 20.05
C TYR A 126 -44.94 -11.24 19.23
N ALA A 127 -45.69 -10.31 19.83
CA ALA A 127 -46.12 -9.09 19.14
C ALA A 127 -44.93 -8.25 18.64
N VAL A 128 -43.90 -8.06 19.48
CA VAL A 128 -42.66 -7.35 19.09
C VAL A 128 -41.89 -8.11 18.02
N THR A 129 -41.85 -9.44 18.07
CA THR A 129 -41.19 -10.26 17.04
C THR A 129 -41.87 -10.08 15.67
N GLN A 130 -43.20 -10.07 15.62
CA GLN A 130 -43.95 -9.84 14.39
C GLN A 130 -43.77 -8.42 13.84
N LEU A 131 -43.75 -7.43 14.74
CA LEU A 131 -43.43 -6.05 14.38
C LEU A 131 -42.02 -5.96 13.78
N ALA A 132 -41.03 -6.57 14.42
CA ALA A 132 -39.65 -6.58 13.94
C ALA A 132 -39.51 -7.21 12.54
N GLN A 133 -40.19 -8.34 12.28
CA GLN A 133 -40.20 -8.95 10.93
C GLN A 133 -40.76 -7.99 9.87
N THR A 134 -41.84 -7.28 10.21
CA THR A 134 -42.50 -6.35 9.29
C THR A 134 -41.65 -5.11 9.05
N THR A 135 -41.08 -4.54 10.11
CA THR A 135 -40.17 -3.39 10.06
C THR A 135 -38.90 -3.74 9.28
N MET A 136 -38.28 -4.88 9.55
CA MET A 136 -37.08 -5.33 8.83
C MET A 136 -37.35 -5.47 7.33
N ARG A 137 -38.47 -6.10 6.95
CA ARG A 137 -38.87 -6.22 5.54
C ARG A 137 -39.05 -4.85 4.87
N SER A 138 -39.63 -3.89 5.58
CA SER A 138 -39.87 -2.53 5.05
C SER A 138 -38.57 -1.73 4.91
N GLU A 139 -37.71 -1.73 5.92
CA GLU A 139 -36.43 -1.02 5.89
C GLU A 139 -35.47 -1.61 4.83
N LEU A 140 -35.47 -2.93 4.69
CA LEU A 140 -34.65 -3.60 3.68
C LEU A 140 -35.06 -3.22 2.25
N GLY A 141 -36.37 -3.07 2.00
CA GLY A 141 -36.89 -2.68 0.69
C GLY A 141 -36.47 -1.28 0.24
N LYS A 142 -36.06 -0.40 1.18
CA LYS A 142 -35.58 0.95 0.89
C LYS A 142 -34.10 1.00 0.48
N LEU A 143 -33.35 -0.06 0.73
CA LEU A 143 -31.90 -0.12 0.54
C LEU A 143 -31.52 -1.01 -0.65
N THR A 144 -30.39 -0.66 -1.29
CA THR A 144 -29.75 -1.51 -2.30
C THR A 144 -29.01 -2.67 -1.63
N LEU A 145 -28.83 -3.79 -2.33
CA LEU A 145 -28.21 -5.01 -1.79
C LEU A 145 -26.84 -4.72 -1.16
N ASP A 146 -26.02 -3.95 -1.86
CA ASP A 146 -24.68 -3.62 -1.41
C ASP A 146 -24.67 -2.66 -0.20
N LYS A 147 -25.62 -1.71 -0.11
CA LYS A 147 -25.76 -0.86 1.09
C LYS A 147 -26.16 -1.67 2.31
N VAL A 148 -26.97 -2.71 2.17
CA VAL A 148 -27.33 -3.61 3.28
C VAL A 148 -26.08 -4.29 3.86
N PHE A 149 -25.07 -4.61 3.05
CA PHE A 149 -23.81 -5.16 3.55
C PHE A 149 -22.88 -4.11 4.16
N ARG A 150 -22.84 -2.90 3.59
CA ARG A 150 -21.92 -1.82 4.03
C ARG A 150 -22.43 -1.04 5.26
N GLU A 151 -23.73 -0.81 5.35
CA GLU A 151 -24.37 0.08 6.34
C GLU A 151 -25.25 -0.70 7.34
N ARG A 152 -24.78 -1.88 7.79
CA ARG A 152 -25.54 -2.74 8.72
C ARG A 152 -25.91 -2.04 10.03
N GLU A 153 -25.02 -1.21 10.57
CA GLU A 153 -25.24 -0.48 11.83
C GLU A 153 -26.36 0.57 11.72
N THR A 154 -26.39 1.29 10.59
CA THR A 154 -27.46 2.26 10.28
C THR A 154 -28.82 1.54 10.19
N LEU A 155 -28.85 0.38 9.53
CA LEU A 155 -30.08 -0.43 9.42
C LEU A 155 -30.57 -0.89 10.79
N ASN A 156 -29.67 -1.38 11.66
CA ASN A 156 -30.02 -1.80 13.02
C ASN A 156 -30.63 -0.64 13.82
N THR A 157 -30.04 0.56 13.73
CA THR A 157 -30.53 1.74 14.44
C THR A 157 -31.94 2.15 13.98
N ASN A 158 -32.18 2.14 12.68
CA ASN A 158 -33.49 2.49 12.10
C ASN A 158 -34.57 1.47 12.47
N ILE A 159 -34.22 0.17 12.49
CA ILE A 159 -35.12 -0.90 12.92
C ILE A 159 -35.49 -0.72 14.40
N VAL A 160 -34.51 -0.51 15.28
CA VAL A 160 -34.74 -0.30 16.72
C VAL A 160 -35.62 0.93 16.97
N HIS A 161 -35.37 2.02 16.25
CA HIS A 161 -36.17 3.24 16.36
C HIS A 161 -37.64 2.99 16.00
N SER A 162 -37.88 2.33 14.86
CA SER A 162 -39.23 2.02 14.37
C SER A 162 -39.96 1.03 15.27
N ILE A 163 -39.27 0.03 15.83
CA ILE A 163 -39.84 -0.92 16.80
C ILE A 163 -40.24 -0.20 18.09
N ASN A 164 -39.37 0.65 18.63
CA ASN A 164 -39.63 1.35 19.89
C ASN A 164 -40.82 2.31 19.79
N GLN A 165 -41.05 2.94 18.63
CA GLN A 165 -42.20 3.83 18.42
C GLN A 165 -43.55 3.13 18.66
N ALA A 166 -43.67 1.83 18.32
CA ALA A 166 -44.89 1.06 18.56
C ALA A 166 -44.84 0.23 19.85
N SER A 167 -43.65 -0.16 20.32
CA SER A 167 -43.49 -1.00 21.52
C SER A 167 -43.76 -0.26 22.84
N ASP A 168 -43.72 1.08 22.83
CA ASP A 168 -44.02 1.92 24.01
C ASP A 168 -45.46 1.72 24.54
N ASP A 169 -46.41 1.34 23.68
CA ASP A 169 -47.79 1.01 24.06
C ASP A 169 -47.87 -0.32 24.83
N TRP A 170 -46.93 -1.23 24.59
CA TRP A 170 -46.85 -2.54 25.24
C TRP A 170 -45.91 -2.54 26.45
N GLY A 171 -45.27 -1.43 26.79
CA GLY A 171 -44.36 -1.34 27.95
C GLY A 171 -43.05 -2.13 27.79
N ILE A 172 -42.69 -2.50 26.56
CA ILE A 172 -41.42 -3.14 26.20
C ILE A 172 -40.54 -2.15 25.46
N ARG A 173 -39.25 -2.16 25.78
CA ARG A 173 -38.23 -1.44 25.02
C ARG A 173 -37.28 -2.41 24.34
N CYS A 174 -37.08 -2.21 23.05
CA CYS A 174 -36.00 -2.83 22.30
C CYS A 174 -34.70 -2.06 22.57
N LEU A 175 -33.71 -2.75 23.14
CA LEU A 175 -32.40 -2.18 23.45
C LEU A 175 -31.51 -2.20 22.21
N ARG A 176 -31.50 -3.33 21.49
CA ARG A 176 -30.73 -3.50 20.26
C ARG A 176 -31.34 -4.58 19.37
N TYR A 177 -31.11 -4.42 18.07
CA TYR A 177 -31.37 -5.41 17.04
C TYR A 177 -30.05 -5.78 16.38
N GLU A 178 -29.76 -7.07 16.28
CA GLU A 178 -28.56 -7.58 15.64
C GLU A 178 -28.96 -8.47 14.46
N ILE A 179 -28.58 -8.07 13.25
CA ILE A 179 -28.71 -8.93 12.06
C ILE A 179 -27.69 -10.06 12.20
N LYS A 180 -28.17 -11.31 12.06
CA LYS A 180 -27.34 -12.50 12.21
C LYS A 180 -26.72 -12.87 10.86
N ASP A 181 -27.50 -13.44 9.95
CA ASP A 181 -27.04 -13.86 8.64
C ASP A 181 -27.88 -13.24 7.51
N ILE A 182 -27.24 -13.07 6.34
CA ILE A 182 -27.89 -12.58 5.11
C ILE A 182 -27.60 -13.58 4.00
N HIS A 183 -28.60 -14.34 3.61
CA HIS A 183 -28.53 -15.30 2.51
C HIS A 183 -28.99 -14.66 1.21
N VAL A 184 -28.12 -14.69 0.21
CA VAL A 184 -28.38 -14.19 -1.14
C VAL A 184 -28.26 -15.37 -2.12
N PRO A 185 -29.10 -15.47 -3.15
CA PRO A 185 -28.99 -16.50 -4.17
C PRO A 185 -27.57 -16.60 -4.74
N PRO A 186 -27.01 -17.81 -4.92
CA PRO A 186 -25.60 -18.01 -5.27
C PRO A 186 -25.22 -17.33 -6.59
N ARG A 187 -26.13 -17.34 -7.58
CA ARG A 187 -25.93 -16.69 -8.88
C ARG A 187 -25.63 -15.18 -8.78
N VAL A 188 -26.31 -14.48 -7.86
CA VAL A 188 -26.09 -13.04 -7.64
C VAL A 188 -24.78 -12.81 -6.89
N LYS A 189 -24.50 -13.64 -5.89
CA LYS A 189 -23.25 -13.60 -5.12
C LYS A 189 -22.02 -13.81 -6.01
N GLU A 190 -22.06 -14.79 -6.91
CA GLU A 190 -20.99 -15.07 -7.89
C GLU A 190 -20.79 -13.89 -8.85
N SER A 191 -21.88 -13.33 -9.37
CA SER A 191 -21.81 -12.16 -10.27
C SER A 191 -21.18 -10.95 -9.57
N MET A 192 -21.56 -10.70 -8.32
CA MET A 192 -20.98 -9.64 -7.49
C MET A 192 -19.51 -9.90 -7.18
N GLN A 193 -19.12 -11.14 -6.86
CA GLN A 193 -17.72 -11.51 -6.64
C GLN A 193 -16.87 -11.29 -7.91
N MET A 194 -17.36 -11.71 -9.08
CA MET A 194 -16.69 -11.48 -10.36
C MET A 194 -16.52 -9.98 -10.65
N GLN A 195 -17.53 -9.17 -10.34
CA GLN A 195 -17.45 -7.71 -10.52
C GLN A 195 -16.40 -7.09 -9.60
N VAL A 196 -16.39 -7.46 -8.31
CA VAL A 196 -15.42 -6.96 -7.33
C VAL A 196 -14.00 -7.40 -7.69
N GLU A 197 -13.82 -8.65 -8.13
CA GLU A 197 -12.53 -9.16 -8.58
C GLU A 197 -12.03 -8.42 -9.83
N ALA A 198 -12.91 -8.21 -10.82
CA ALA A 198 -12.57 -7.45 -12.02
C ALA A 198 -12.17 -6.00 -11.69
N GLU A 199 -12.88 -5.33 -10.77
CA GLU A 199 -12.55 -3.98 -10.34
C GLU A 199 -11.23 -3.95 -9.54
N ARG A 200 -11.00 -4.92 -8.65
CA ARG A 200 -9.73 -5.07 -7.93
C ARG A 200 -8.56 -5.29 -8.90
N LYS A 201 -8.74 -6.15 -9.90
CA LYS A 201 -7.72 -6.42 -10.93
C LYS A 201 -7.42 -5.18 -11.75
N LYS A 202 -8.46 -4.44 -12.17
CA LYS A 202 -8.29 -3.16 -12.87
C LYS A 202 -7.49 -2.16 -12.02
N ARG A 203 -7.84 -2.00 -10.73
CA ARG A 203 -7.12 -1.10 -9.81
C ARG A 203 -5.66 -1.54 -9.62
N ALA A 204 -5.40 -2.83 -9.47
CA ALA A 204 -4.06 -3.37 -9.35
C ALA A 204 -3.22 -3.10 -10.61
N THR A 205 -3.75 -3.34 -11.81
CA THR A 205 -3.05 -3.08 -13.07
C THR A 205 -2.75 -1.59 -13.28
N VAL A 206 -3.68 -0.70 -12.89
CA VAL A 206 -3.43 0.75 -12.95
C VAL A 206 -2.31 1.14 -11.99
N LEU A 207 -2.36 0.67 -10.75
CA LEU A 207 -1.34 0.97 -9.74
C LEU A 207 0.04 0.41 -10.13
N GLU A 208 0.10 -0.78 -10.72
CA GLU A 208 1.32 -1.38 -11.24
C GLU A 208 1.90 -0.57 -12.41
N SER A 209 1.05 -0.12 -13.33
CA SER A 209 1.46 0.74 -14.44
C SER A 209 1.98 2.10 -13.96
N GLU A 210 1.33 2.68 -12.95
CA GLU A 210 1.77 3.91 -12.29
C GLU A 210 3.11 3.71 -11.58
N GLY A 211 3.26 2.62 -10.83
CA GLY A 211 4.52 2.25 -10.17
C GLY A 211 5.67 2.04 -11.16
N HIS A 212 5.43 1.40 -12.31
CA HIS A 212 6.43 1.25 -13.37
C HIS A 212 6.85 2.58 -13.97
N LYS A 213 5.89 3.48 -14.23
CA LYS A 213 6.17 4.81 -14.75
C LYS A 213 7.00 5.62 -13.74
N GLU A 214 6.62 5.60 -12.47
CA GLU A 214 7.31 6.32 -11.41
C GLU A 214 8.73 5.77 -11.18
N ALA A 215 8.89 4.45 -11.17
CA ALA A 215 10.20 3.80 -11.08
C ALA A 215 11.11 4.17 -12.26
N ALA A 216 10.58 4.20 -13.49
CA ALA A 216 11.35 4.57 -14.67
C ALA A 216 11.80 6.04 -14.62
N ILE A 217 10.94 6.95 -14.15
CA ILE A 217 11.27 8.37 -13.94
C ILE A 217 12.38 8.48 -12.91
N ASN A 218 12.25 7.82 -11.76
CA ASN A 218 13.24 7.86 -10.69
C ASN A 218 14.62 7.35 -11.16
N VAL A 219 14.65 6.24 -11.92
CA VAL A 219 15.91 5.73 -12.52
C VAL A 219 16.51 6.73 -13.51
N ALA A 220 15.69 7.38 -14.35
CA ALA A 220 16.16 8.36 -15.31
C ALA A 220 16.72 9.63 -14.62
N GLU A 221 16.05 10.10 -13.58
CA GLU A 221 16.51 11.21 -12.74
C GLU A 221 17.80 10.88 -12.01
N GLY A 222 17.89 9.68 -11.41
CA GLY A 222 19.11 9.19 -10.78
C GLY A 222 20.29 9.13 -11.76
N ARG A 223 20.08 8.66 -13.00
CA ARG A 223 21.11 8.65 -14.05
C ARG A 223 21.53 10.05 -14.48
N LYS A 224 20.56 10.96 -14.66
CA LYS A 224 20.84 12.37 -14.98
C LYS A 224 21.70 13.00 -13.88
N GLN A 225 21.32 12.80 -12.63
CA GLN A 225 22.04 13.35 -11.49
C GLN A 225 23.45 12.75 -11.37
N ALA A 226 23.59 11.43 -11.55
CA ALA A 226 24.89 10.76 -11.56
C ALA A 226 25.79 11.29 -12.69
N GLN A 227 25.27 11.53 -13.90
CA GLN A 227 26.04 12.07 -15.02
C GLN A 227 26.51 13.51 -14.78
N ILE A 228 25.66 14.34 -14.15
CA ILE A 228 26.02 15.71 -13.76
C ILE A 228 27.15 15.66 -12.74
N LEU A 229 26.98 14.88 -11.67
CA LEU A 229 27.98 14.74 -10.62
C LEU A 229 29.31 14.18 -11.14
N ALA A 230 29.27 13.22 -12.07
CA ALA A 230 30.47 12.69 -12.72
C ALA A 230 31.19 13.77 -13.55
N SER A 231 30.44 14.59 -14.30
CA SER A 231 31.01 15.66 -15.12
C SER A 231 31.61 16.77 -14.26
N GLU A 232 30.93 17.13 -13.16
CA GLU A 232 31.44 18.08 -12.16
C GLU A 232 32.68 17.52 -11.45
N GLY A 233 32.68 16.23 -11.11
CA GLY A 233 33.81 15.52 -10.54
C GLY A 233 35.03 15.53 -11.45
N GLN A 234 34.87 15.23 -12.74
CA GLN A 234 35.95 15.28 -13.72
C GLN A 234 36.51 16.70 -13.89
N LYS A 235 35.64 17.72 -13.94
CA LYS A 235 36.08 19.11 -14.00
C LYS A 235 36.89 19.48 -12.76
N ALA A 236 36.42 19.12 -11.57
CA ALA A 236 37.12 19.38 -10.31
C ALA A 236 38.46 18.63 -10.25
N GLU A 237 38.49 17.37 -10.70
CA GLU A 237 39.70 16.56 -10.81
C GLU A 237 40.73 17.21 -11.75
N GLN A 238 40.33 17.64 -12.94
CA GLN A 238 41.22 18.32 -13.88
C GLN A 238 41.78 19.63 -13.31
N ILE A 239 40.95 20.42 -12.64
CA ILE A 239 41.39 21.65 -11.96
C ILE A 239 42.40 21.32 -10.86
N ASN A 240 42.11 20.31 -10.04
CA ASN A 240 43.00 19.89 -8.96
C ASN A 240 44.33 19.35 -9.49
N ASN A 241 44.32 18.57 -10.58
CA ASN A 241 45.52 18.05 -11.22
C ASN A 241 46.36 19.20 -11.82
N ALA A 242 45.74 20.12 -12.56
CA ALA A 242 46.43 21.28 -13.13
C ALA A 242 47.02 22.19 -12.03
N ALA A 243 46.29 22.43 -10.95
CA ALA A 243 46.78 23.18 -9.79
C ALA A 243 47.92 22.44 -9.08
N GLY A 244 47.81 21.11 -8.93
CA GLY A 244 48.85 20.25 -8.37
C GLY A 244 50.13 20.27 -9.21
N GLU A 245 50.01 20.18 -10.53
CA GLU A 245 51.13 20.29 -11.47
C GLU A 245 51.79 21.67 -11.41
N ALA A 246 51.01 22.75 -11.44
CA ALA A 246 51.51 24.11 -11.33
C ALA A 246 52.29 24.31 -10.02
N ASN A 247 51.72 23.88 -8.89
CA ASN A 247 52.37 23.94 -7.59
C ASN A 247 53.65 23.07 -7.54
N ALA A 248 53.64 21.89 -8.15
CA ALA A 248 54.82 21.02 -8.23
C ALA A 248 55.93 21.65 -9.08
N VAL A 249 55.59 22.32 -10.20
CA VAL A 249 56.56 23.04 -11.03
C VAL A 249 57.14 24.23 -10.27
N LEU A 250 56.31 25.02 -9.58
CA LEU A 250 56.77 26.13 -8.75
C LEU A 250 57.72 25.65 -7.65
N ALA A 251 57.34 24.60 -6.91
CA ALA A 251 58.18 24.01 -5.87
C ALA A 251 59.51 23.50 -6.43
N LYS A 252 59.51 22.84 -7.60
CA LYS A 252 60.74 22.40 -8.28
C LYS A 252 61.59 23.57 -8.77
N ALA A 253 60.99 24.62 -9.32
CA ALA A 253 61.69 25.81 -9.79
C ALA A 253 62.33 26.56 -8.61
N GLU A 254 61.62 26.71 -7.50
CA GLU A 254 62.16 27.27 -6.26
C GLU A 254 63.31 26.42 -5.70
N ALA A 255 63.14 25.09 -5.65
CA ALA A 255 64.18 24.19 -5.19
C ALA A 255 65.44 24.30 -6.07
N LYS A 256 65.27 24.34 -7.40
CA LYS A 256 66.39 24.57 -8.35
C LYS A 256 67.02 25.94 -8.16
N ALA A 257 66.23 27.00 -8.01
CA ALA A 257 66.75 28.34 -7.78
C ALA A 257 67.57 28.41 -6.49
N LYS A 258 67.09 27.79 -5.40
CA LYS A 258 67.83 27.64 -4.14
C LYS A 258 69.11 26.84 -4.35
N ALA A 259 69.05 25.71 -5.06
CA ALA A 259 70.23 24.89 -5.34
C ALA A 259 71.28 25.66 -6.17
N ILE A 260 70.88 26.41 -7.20
CA ILE A 260 71.79 27.24 -8.00
C ILE A 260 72.41 28.34 -7.15
N ARG A 261 71.65 29.00 -6.26
CA ARG A 261 72.20 30.02 -5.35
C ARG A 261 73.26 29.43 -4.42
N LEU A 262 72.96 28.30 -3.78
CA LEU A 262 73.91 27.58 -2.92
C LEU A 262 75.16 27.13 -3.70
N LEU A 263 74.98 26.65 -4.93
CA LEU A 263 76.10 26.27 -5.80
C LEU A 263 76.94 27.50 -6.20
N SER A 264 76.31 28.62 -6.56
CA SER A 264 77.01 29.86 -6.90
C SER A 264 77.81 30.41 -5.72
N GLU A 265 77.28 30.29 -4.50
CA GLU A 265 78.00 30.66 -3.27
C GLU A 265 79.21 29.74 -3.06
N ALA A 266 79.04 28.42 -3.21
CA ALA A 266 80.13 27.45 -3.08
C ALA A 266 81.20 27.60 -4.18
N LEU A 267 80.83 28.01 -5.41
CA LEU A 267 81.77 28.22 -6.51
C LEU A 267 82.57 29.53 -6.39
N ALA A 268 82.12 30.49 -5.58
CA ALA A 268 82.85 31.71 -5.28
C ALA A 268 84.04 31.49 -4.33
N GLU A 269 84.13 30.32 -3.68
CA GLU A 269 85.31 29.90 -2.90
C GLU A 269 86.46 29.42 -3.83
N GLN A 270 87.71 29.54 -3.37
CA GLN A 270 88.90 29.26 -4.20
C GLN A 270 88.89 27.82 -4.77
N ASN A 271 89.09 27.70 -6.09
CA ASN A 271 89.05 26.47 -6.92
C ASN A 271 87.66 25.91 -7.32
N GLY A 272 86.55 26.63 -7.10
CA GLY A 272 85.21 26.18 -7.52
C GLY A 272 85.05 25.87 -9.02
N ASN A 273 85.68 26.65 -9.90
CA ASN A 273 85.53 26.51 -11.36
C ASN A 273 86.04 25.16 -11.90
N ALA A 274 87.05 24.56 -11.28
CA ALA A 274 87.56 23.25 -11.67
C ALA A 274 86.66 22.09 -11.18
N ALA A 275 85.94 22.27 -10.06
CA ALA A 275 84.99 21.28 -9.56
C ALA A 275 83.66 21.31 -10.34
N ALA A 276 83.19 22.49 -10.77
CA ALA A 276 82.01 22.62 -11.61
C ALA A 276 82.18 21.92 -12.97
N SER A 277 83.34 22.09 -13.63
CA SER A 277 83.59 21.47 -14.93
C SER A 277 83.65 19.95 -14.85
N LEU A 278 84.19 19.40 -13.75
CA LEU A 278 84.17 17.96 -13.49
C LEU A 278 82.75 17.44 -13.26
N SER A 279 81.93 18.14 -12.47
CA SER A 279 80.53 17.75 -12.22
C SER A 279 79.66 17.80 -13.48
N VAL A 280 79.86 18.80 -14.34
CA VAL A 280 79.17 18.88 -15.65
C VAL A 280 79.61 17.73 -16.56
N ALA A 281 80.90 17.38 -16.56
CA ALA A 281 81.41 16.23 -17.31
C ALA A 281 80.79 14.91 -16.81
N GLU A 282 80.70 14.71 -15.49
CA GLU A 282 80.04 13.53 -14.90
C GLU A 282 78.54 13.46 -15.25
N GLN A 283 77.82 14.59 -15.19
CA GLN A 283 76.42 14.64 -15.59
C GLN A 283 76.25 14.33 -17.08
N TYR A 284 77.11 14.88 -17.94
CA TYR A 284 77.10 14.60 -19.37
C TYR A 284 77.34 13.12 -19.66
N VAL A 285 78.34 12.51 -19.02
CA VAL A 285 78.63 11.06 -19.14
C VAL A 285 77.46 10.22 -18.62
N SER A 286 76.82 10.61 -17.52
CA SER A 286 75.67 9.89 -16.96
C SER A 286 74.42 9.99 -17.86
N ALA A 287 74.19 11.16 -18.48
CA ALA A 287 73.10 11.36 -19.44
C ALA A 287 73.34 10.57 -20.72
N PHE A 288 74.58 10.55 -21.21
CA PHE A 288 75.00 9.69 -22.31
C PHE A 288 74.81 8.21 -21.98
N SER A 289 75.14 7.78 -20.76
CA SER A 289 74.96 6.40 -20.31
C SER A 289 73.48 5.98 -20.27
N LYS A 290 72.57 6.87 -19.86
CA LYS A 290 71.12 6.60 -19.88
C LYS A 290 70.57 6.56 -21.31
N LEU A 291 70.98 7.48 -22.18
CA LEU A 291 70.60 7.48 -23.60
C LEU A 291 71.06 6.21 -24.34
N ALA A 292 72.27 5.74 -24.03
CA ALA A 292 72.83 4.50 -24.56
C ALA A 292 72.09 3.23 -24.07
N LYS A 293 71.31 3.31 -22.98
CA LYS A 293 70.51 2.18 -22.48
C LYS A 293 69.10 2.13 -23.09
N GLU A 294 68.51 3.27 -23.42
CA GLU A 294 67.10 3.34 -23.89
C GLU A 294 66.94 3.36 -25.41
N SER A 295 67.96 3.74 -26.20
CA SER A 295 67.87 3.76 -27.67
C SER A 295 68.93 2.88 -28.35
N ASN A 296 68.49 1.99 -29.25
CA ASN A 296 69.34 1.01 -29.96
C ASN A 296 69.99 1.55 -31.25
N THR A 297 69.81 2.83 -31.59
CA THR A 297 70.43 3.45 -32.77
C THR A 297 71.06 4.79 -32.37
N ILE A 298 72.38 4.78 -32.18
CA ILE A 298 73.19 5.97 -31.90
C ILE A 298 73.65 6.57 -33.24
N LEU A 299 73.17 7.75 -33.58
CA LEU A 299 73.78 8.60 -34.63
C LEU A 299 74.74 9.57 -33.96
N LEU A 300 76.04 9.28 -34.06
CA LEU A 300 77.10 10.19 -33.64
C LEU A 300 77.26 11.29 -34.70
N PRO A 301 77.03 12.57 -34.39
CA PRO A 301 77.44 13.65 -35.28
C PRO A 301 78.97 13.71 -35.32
N SER A 302 79.56 13.60 -36.51
CA SER A 302 81.02 13.60 -36.71
C SER A 302 81.67 14.99 -36.53
N ASN A 303 80.94 15.97 -35.98
CA ASN A 303 81.49 17.27 -35.64
C ASN A 303 80.79 17.83 -34.40
N SER A 304 81.44 17.67 -33.24
CA SER A 304 80.99 18.17 -31.94
C SER A 304 81.22 19.69 -31.76
N GLY A 305 81.41 20.44 -32.84
CA GLY A 305 81.73 21.87 -32.82
C GLY A 305 80.56 22.84 -33.06
N ASP A 306 79.49 22.46 -33.76
CA ASP A 306 78.44 23.42 -34.16
C ASP A 306 77.03 23.00 -33.69
N ILE A 307 76.67 23.51 -32.51
CA ILE A 307 75.34 23.39 -31.89
C ILE A 307 74.23 23.98 -32.80
N SER A 308 74.57 24.94 -33.67
CA SER A 308 73.63 25.58 -34.59
C SER A 308 73.05 24.60 -35.62
N GLY A 309 73.84 23.67 -36.16
CA GLY A 309 73.39 22.73 -37.19
C GLY A 309 72.39 21.70 -36.67
N MET A 310 72.52 21.30 -35.40
CA MET A 310 71.60 20.34 -34.77
C MET A 310 70.21 20.95 -34.58
N VAL A 311 70.12 22.22 -34.20
CA VAL A 311 68.85 22.93 -34.03
C VAL A 311 68.17 23.15 -35.39
N THR A 312 68.93 23.45 -36.45
CA THR A 312 68.36 23.62 -37.80
C THR A 312 67.81 22.31 -38.35
N GLN A 313 68.47 21.18 -38.12
CA GLN A 313 68.03 19.87 -38.62
C GLN A 313 66.81 19.34 -37.85
N VAL A 314 66.72 19.58 -36.55
CA VAL A 314 65.52 19.29 -35.75
C VAL A 314 64.36 20.20 -36.18
N CYS A 315 64.63 21.49 -36.46
CA CYS A 315 63.62 22.42 -36.98
C CYS A 315 63.12 22.03 -38.37
N LEU A 316 64.01 21.55 -39.26
CA LEU A 316 63.67 21.02 -40.59
C LEU A 316 62.84 19.72 -40.54
N CYS A 317 63.12 18.82 -39.59
CA CYS A 317 62.28 17.64 -39.36
C CYS A 317 60.89 18.00 -38.83
N PHE A 318 60.79 19.06 -38.00
CA PHE A 318 59.49 19.57 -37.56
C PHE A 318 58.73 20.26 -38.71
N LEU A 319 59.43 20.98 -39.59
CA LEU A 319 58.84 21.65 -40.75
C LEU A 319 58.30 20.65 -41.78
N SER A 320 58.99 19.52 -41.99
CA SER A 320 58.53 18.48 -42.92
C SER A 320 57.34 17.66 -42.38
N TYR A 321 57.24 17.49 -41.06
CA TYR A 321 56.06 16.88 -40.42
C TYR A 321 54.82 17.80 -40.48
N LEU A 322 55.02 19.12 -40.41
CA LEU A 322 53.95 20.11 -40.53
C LEU A 322 53.49 20.29 -41.99
N ILE A 323 54.39 20.20 -42.97
CA ILE A 323 54.08 20.32 -44.41
C ILE A 323 53.38 19.06 -44.98
N MET A 324 53.63 17.85 -44.44
CA MET A 324 52.88 16.65 -44.86
C MET A 324 51.40 16.66 -44.42
N CYS A 325 51.04 17.43 -43.38
CA CYS A 325 49.65 17.52 -42.92
C CYS A 325 48.78 18.50 -43.74
N ASP A 326 49.38 19.48 -44.43
CA ASP A 326 48.63 20.52 -45.16
C ASP A 326 48.46 20.28 -46.68
N CYS A 327 49.16 19.30 -47.28
CA CYS A 327 49.18 19.16 -48.75
C CYS A 327 48.43 17.97 -49.38
N THR A 328 47.69 17.13 -48.65
CA THR A 328 46.84 16.10 -49.28
C THR A 328 45.41 16.14 -48.75
N GLY A 329 44.60 16.99 -49.37
CA GLY A 329 43.19 16.64 -49.59
C GLY A 329 43.12 15.40 -50.47
N HIS A 330 42.37 14.40 -50.00
CA HIS A 330 42.08 13.10 -50.63
C HIS A 330 43.13 11.96 -50.50
N LEU A 331 42.81 11.05 -49.57
CA LEU A 331 43.14 9.60 -49.44
C LEU A 331 44.52 9.05 -49.89
N PRO A 332 45.22 8.40 -48.96
CA PRO A 332 45.98 7.18 -49.26
C PRO A 332 45.58 6.04 -48.29
N CYS A 333 44.50 5.31 -48.62
CA CYS A 333 44.23 3.99 -48.02
C CYS A 333 44.61 2.91 -49.03
N LEU A 334 45.89 2.54 -49.13
CA LEU A 334 46.27 1.25 -49.75
C LEU A 334 47.71 0.75 -49.49
N SER A 335 48.56 1.46 -48.74
CA SER A 335 49.93 0.98 -48.44
C SER A 335 50.15 0.50 -47.00
N LEU A 336 49.12 0.52 -46.14
CA LEU A 336 49.24 0.13 -44.72
C LEU A 336 48.74 -1.29 -44.41
N PHE A 337 48.71 -2.19 -45.40
CA PHE A 337 48.21 -3.57 -45.23
C PHE A 337 49.32 -4.63 -45.08
N PHE A 338 50.61 -4.29 -45.25
CA PHE A 338 51.68 -5.31 -45.34
C PHE A 338 52.76 -5.26 -44.26
N LEU A 339 52.67 -4.39 -43.24
CA LEU A 339 53.71 -4.27 -42.21
C LEU A 339 53.24 -4.32 -40.75
N PHE A 340 52.06 -4.88 -40.48
CA PHE A 340 51.60 -5.08 -39.09
C PHE A 340 50.90 -6.43 -38.92
N GLN A 341 51.69 -7.50 -39.02
CA GLN A 341 51.32 -8.83 -38.53
C GLN A 341 52.21 -9.18 -37.33
N ASN A 342 52.25 -8.29 -36.33
CA ASN A 342 52.56 -8.68 -34.96
C ASN A 342 52.20 -7.56 -33.97
N SER A 343 51.57 -7.97 -32.86
CA SER A 343 51.20 -7.19 -31.67
C SER A 343 49.76 -6.64 -31.59
N ASN A 344 49.08 -7.12 -30.56
CA ASN A 344 47.69 -6.90 -30.16
C ASN A 344 47.29 -5.42 -30.06
N SER A 345 46.09 -5.08 -30.54
CA SER A 345 45.56 -3.71 -30.44
C SER A 345 44.06 -3.64 -30.15
N ILE A 346 43.71 -3.03 -29.00
CA ILE A 346 42.38 -2.49 -28.66
C ILE A 346 42.11 -1.17 -29.43
N TYR A 347 43.13 -0.53 -30.00
CA TYR A 347 42.99 0.72 -30.77
C TYR A 347 42.40 0.51 -32.18
N PHE A 348 42.37 -0.72 -32.69
CA PHE A 348 41.84 -1.06 -34.02
C PHE A 348 40.31 -0.93 -34.14
N SER A 349 39.57 -1.13 -33.04
CA SER A 349 38.09 -1.10 -33.03
C SER A 349 37.52 0.32 -33.13
N LEU A 350 38.18 1.31 -32.52
CA LEU A 350 37.71 2.70 -32.50
C LEU A 350 37.92 3.40 -33.84
N LEU A 351 39.06 3.18 -34.48
CA LEU A 351 39.41 3.80 -35.77
C LEU A 351 38.58 3.22 -36.92
N PHE A 352 38.23 1.94 -36.89
CA PHE A 352 37.38 1.32 -37.90
C PHE A 352 35.91 1.79 -37.83
N ARG A 353 35.40 2.06 -36.62
CA ARG A 353 34.04 2.60 -36.42
C ARG A 353 33.92 4.08 -36.81
N LEU A 354 34.97 4.88 -36.62
CA LEU A 354 34.99 6.27 -37.08
C LEU A 354 34.98 6.36 -38.62
N TRP A 355 35.68 5.44 -39.29
CA TRP A 355 35.74 5.37 -40.76
C TRP A 355 34.39 4.99 -41.39
N LEU A 356 33.67 4.02 -40.79
CA LEU A 356 32.31 3.63 -41.22
C LEU A 356 31.27 4.74 -41.03
N PHE A 357 31.48 5.65 -40.07
CA PHE A 357 30.56 6.76 -39.80
C PHE A 357 30.73 7.93 -40.78
N MET A 358 31.93 8.13 -41.34
CA MET A 358 32.16 9.16 -42.35
C MET A 358 31.81 8.72 -43.78
N ALA A 359 31.76 7.41 -44.08
CA ALA A 359 31.46 6.89 -45.41
C ALA A 359 29.96 6.86 -45.78
N ALA A 360 29.04 7.18 -44.84
CA ALA A 360 27.60 6.97 -45.01
C ALA A 360 26.76 8.25 -45.21
N TRP A 361 27.35 9.41 -45.52
CA TRP A 361 26.59 10.64 -45.79
C TRP A 361 26.34 10.82 -47.30
N PRO A 362 25.11 10.69 -47.82
CA PRO A 362 24.84 10.79 -49.25
C PRO A 362 24.71 12.25 -49.69
N SER A 363 25.48 12.61 -50.72
CA SER A 363 25.31 13.82 -51.53
C SER A 363 24.13 13.66 -52.49
N LYS A 364 23.08 14.44 -52.30
CA LYS A 364 22.06 14.78 -53.32
C LYS A 364 22.13 16.28 -53.55
N ALA A 365 22.76 16.72 -54.64
CA ALA A 365 22.36 17.90 -55.43
C ALA A 365 23.29 18.12 -56.63
N GLN A 366 22.66 18.44 -57.77
CA GLN A 366 23.18 19.16 -58.94
C GLN A 366 24.08 18.41 -59.95
N LYS A 367 23.41 17.88 -60.99
CA LYS A 367 23.75 18.23 -62.37
C LYS A 367 22.49 18.68 -63.12
N ILE A 368 22.63 19.81 -63.80
CA ILE A 368 21.97 20.08 -65.09
C ILE A 368 22.45 19.02 -66.08
#